data_AF-A0A353Q0R6-F1
#
_entry.id   AF-A0A353Q0R6-F1
#
_cell.length_a   1.000
_cell.length_b   1.000
_cell.length_c   1.000
_cell.angle_alpha   90.00
_cell.angle_beta   90.00
_cell.angle_gamma   90.00
#
_symmetry.space_group_name_H-M   'P 1'
#
loop_
_entity.id
_entity.type
_entity.pdbx_description
1 polymer ?
#
loop_
_entity_poly.entity_id
_entity_poly.type
_entity_poly.pdbx_seq_one_letter_code
_entity_poly.pdbx_strand_id
1 'polypeptide(L)'
;TSKKIITEFDGKVPDSLEQLVSLPGVGRKTANVVLSNAFGKDAIAVDTHVFRVSNRIGLANAKNVKETERQLMNNIPKEYWSRAHHWLVWHGRKVCNARKPKCEICKLSHLCDFVNGKQTDS
;
A
#
# COMPACT_ATOMS: atom_id res chain seq x y z
N THR A 1 -32.41 3.79 -7.33
CA THR A 1 -31.14 3.04 -7.22
C THR A 1 -30.60 2.99 -5.78
N SER A 2 -30.79 4.02 -4.94
CA SER A 2 -30.29 4.06 -3.55
C SER A 2 -31.13 3.37 -2.46
N LYS A 3 -32.22 2.64 -2.79
CA LYS A 3 -33.16 2.11 -1.78
C LYS A 3 -32.88 0.68 -1.27
N LYS A 4 -32.11 -0.15 -2.00
CA LYS A 4 -31.91 -1.58 -1.62
C LYS A 4 -30.74 -1.85 -0.67
N ILE A 5 -29.72 -1.01 -0.65
CA ILE A 5 -28.55 -1.18 0.24
C ILE A 5 -28.96 -1.04 1.72
N ILE A 6 -29.96 -0.20 2.00
CA ILE A 6 -30.42 0.10 3.36
C ILE A 6 -31.31 -1.02 3.91
N THR A 7 -32.11 -1.68 3.06
CA THR A 7 -33.15 -2.62 3.52
C THR A 7 -32.72 -4.08 3.58
N GLU A 8 -31.76 -4.52 2.78
CA GLU A 8 -31.41 -5.96 2.66
C GLU A 8 -30.09 -6.35 3.34
N PHE A 9 -29.21 -5.40 3.65
CA PHE A 9 -27.89 -5.70 4.23
C PHE A 9 -27.55 -4.89 5.49
N ASP A 10 -28.55 -4.27 6.13
CA ASP A 10 -28.38 -3.55 7.41
C ASP A 10 -27.26 -2.49 7.39
N GLY A 11 -27.04 -1.88 6.21
CA GLY A 11 -25.96 -0.92 5.97
C GLY A 11 -24.55 -1.51 5.82
N LYS A 12 -24.38 -2.83 5.76
CA LYS A 12 -23.08 -3.51 5.57
C LYS A 12 -22.90 -3.97 4.13
N VAL A 13 -21.71 -3.77 3.58
CA VAL A 13 -21.35 -4.27 2.23
C VAL A 13 -21.10 -5.79 2.33
N PRO A 14 -21.72 -6.62 1.47
CA PRO A 14 -21.51 -8.07 1.47
C PRO A 14 -20.08 -8.45 1.06
N ASP A 15 -19.56 -9.51 1.67
CA ASP A 15 -18.16 -9.97 1.56
C ASP A 15 -17.91 -11.09 0.55
N SER A 16 -18.94 -11.52 -0.16
CA SER A 16 -18.85 -12.56 -1.18
C SER A 16 -19.23 -12.05 -2.58
N LEU A 17 -18.61 -12.66 -3.59
CA LEU A 17 -18.83 -12.33 -4.99
C LEU A 17 -20.26 -12.64 -5.41
N GLU A 18 -20.80 -13.78 -4.96
CA GLU A 18 -22.17 -14.21 -5.26
C GLU A 18 -23.20 -13.21 -4.71
N GLN A 19 -23.01 -12.74 -3.48
CA GLN A 19 -23.93 -11.76 -2.86
C GLN A 19 -23.84 -10.41 -3.57
N LEU A 20 -22.64 -9.95 -3.93
CA LEU A 20 -22.48 -8.68 -4.63
C LEU A 20 -23.07 -8.71 -6.04
N VAL A 21 -22.93 -9.82 -6.77
CA VAL A 21 -23.53 -9.97 -8.12
C VAL A 21 -25.05 -10.11 -8.07
N SER A 22 -25.63 -10.51 -6.93
CA SER A 22 -27.08 -10.55 -6.74
C SER A 22 -27.73 -9.15 -6.66
N LEU A 23 -26.93 -8.10 -6.46
CA LEU A 23 -27.42 -6.72 -6.38
C LEU A 23 -27.81 -6.20 -7.78
N PRO A 24 -28.99 -5.58 -7.94
CA PRO A 24 -29.42 -5.03 -9.23
C PRO A 24 -28.44 -3.97 -9.74
N GLY A 25 -27.89 -4.19 -10.93
CA GLY A 25 -26.90 -3.29 -11.56
C GLY A 25 -25.43 -3.57 -11.19
N VAL A 26 -25.15 -4.57 -10.35
CA VAL A 26 -23.78 -4.98 -10.01
C VAL A 26 -23.41 -6.24 -10.78
N GLY A 27 -22.66 -6.06 -11.87
CA GLY A 27 -22.04 -7.19 -12.58
C GLY A 27 -20.78 -7.70 -11.88
N ARG A 28 -20.27 -8.87 -12.29
CA ARG A 28 -19.03 -9.47 -11.75
C ARG A 28 -17.85 -8.50 -11.66
N LYS A 29 -17.68 -7.61 -12.65
CA LYS A 29 -16.62 -6.60 -12.65
C LYS A 29 -16.77 -5.61 -11.49
N THR A 30 -17.99 -5.10 -11.29
CA THR A 30 -18.31 -4.18 -10.19
C THR A 30 -18.19 -4.89 -8.85
N ALA A 31 -18.66 -6.13 -8.75
CA ALA A 31 -18.50 -6.96 -7.55
C ALA A 31 -17.03 -7.19 -7.19
N ASN A 32 -16.17 -7.51 -8.16
CA ASN A 32 -14.73 -7.66 -7.93
C ASN A 32 -14.05 -6.35 -7.48
N VAL A 33 -14.45 -5.20 -8.03
CA VAL A 33 -13.96 -3.90 -7.58
C VAL A 33 -14.41 -3.63 -6.15
N VAL A 34 -15.66 -3.93 -5.81
CA VAL A 34 -16.18 -3.78 -4.43
C VAL A 34 -15.47 -4.73 -3.47
N LEU A 35 -15.27 -6.01 -3.83
CA LEU A 35 -14.47 -6.93 -3.00
C LEU A 35 -13.03 -6.47 -2.85
N SER A 36 -12.40 -6.03 -3.93
CA SER A 36 -11.03 -5.52 -3.90
C SER A 36 -10.88 -4.23 -3.09
N ASN A 37 -11.93 -3.41 -2.97
CA ASN A 37 -11.89 -2.15 -2.21
C ASN A 37 -12.43 -2.28 -0.78
N ALA A 38 -13.42 -3.14 -0.55
CA ALA A 38 -14.11 -3.32 0.74
C ALA A 38 -13.55 -4.51 1.55
N PHE A 39 -13.13 -5.57 0.86
CA PHE A 39 -12.51 -6.78 1.43
C PHE A 39 -11.07 -6.92 0.97
N GLY A 40 -10.46 -5.77 0.67
CA GLY A 40 -9.15 -5.65 0.08
C GLY A 40 -8.24 -6.76 0.56
N LYS A 41 -7.55 -7.38 -0.40
CA LYS A 41 -6.15 -7.66 -0.15
C LYS A 41 -5.51 -6.30 0.11
N ASP A 42 -5.77 -5.76 1.29
CA ASP A 42 -5.18 -4.56 1.81
C ASP A 42 -3.70 -4.89 1.75
N ALA A 43 -3.02 -4.22 0.86
CA ALA A 43 -1.66 -4.56 0.50
C ALA A 43 -1.02 -3.30 -0.05
N ILE A 44 0.24 -3.12 0.30
CA ILE A 44 1.00 -1.98 -0.20
C ILE A 44 1.60 -2.43 -1.53
N ALA A 45 1.08 -1.91 -2.65
CA ALA A 45 1.66 -2.19 -3.96
C ALA A 45 3.14 -1.74 -3.98
N VAL A 46 4.06 -2.67 -4.20
CA VAL A 46 5.50 -2.39 -4.20
C VAL A 46 6.01 -2.24 -5.63
N ASP A 47 6.22 -0.99 -6.05
CA ASP A 47 6.91 -0.65 -7.29
C ASP A 47 8.42 -0.40 -7.04
N THR A 48 9.15 0.04 -8.08
CA THR A 48 10.59 0.33 -7.96
C THR A 48 10.92 1.48 -7.02
N HIS A 49 10.00 2.44 -6.81
CA HIS A 49 10.17 3.53 -5.86
C HIS A 49 9.92 3.03 -4.44
N VAL A 50 8.78 2.37 -4.21
CA VAL A 50 8.40 1.80 -2.92
C VAL A 50 9.49 0.83 -2.44
N PHE A 51 9.93 -0.09 -3.30
CA PHE A 51 10.99 -1.04 -2.99
C PHE A 51 12.29 -0.34 -2.57
N ARG A 52 12.79 0.59 -3.38
CA ARG A 52 14.06 1.29 -3.09
C ARG A 52 13.96 2.15 -1.84
N VAL A 53 12.89 2.93 -1.71
CA VAL A 53 12.76 3.91 -0.62
C VAL A 53 12.57 3.18 0.69
N SER A 54 11.66 2.20 0.76
CA SER A 54 11.41 1.42 1.99
C SER A 54 12.68 0.73 2.49
N ASN A 55 13.46 0.12 1.61
CA ASN A 55 14.72 -0.53 1.98
C ASN A 55 15.79 0.48 2.41
N ARG A 56 15.91 1.64 1.76
CA ARG A 56 16.89 2.67 2.14
C ARG A 56 16.61 3.31 3.50
N ILE A 57 15.34 3.61 3.78
CA ILE A 57 14.96 4.27 5.03
C ILE A 57 14.88 3.30 6.21
N GLY A 58 14.88 1.98 5.97
CA GLY A 58 14.77 0.96 7.02
C GLY A 58 13.33 0.55 7.36
N LEU A 59 12.33 0.95 6.56
CA LEU A 59 10.95 0.45 6.73
C LEU A 59 10.80 -1.00 6.28
N ALA A 60 11.71 -1.50 5.45
CA ALA A 60 11.84 -2.89 5.08
C ALA A 60 13.34 -3.24 4.94
N ASN A 61 13.67 -4.51 5.10
CA ASN A 61 14.96 -5.10 4.76
C ASN A 61 14.68 -6.41 4.01
N ALA A 62 14.55 -6.30 2.69
CA ALA A 62 14.05 -7.37 1.84
C ALA A 62 14.74 -7.38 0.47
N LYS A 63 15.10 -8.57 0.00
CA LYS A 63 15.74 -8.76 -1.32
C LYS A 63 14.75 -8.84 -2.49
N ASN A 64 13.44 -8.89 -2.21
CA ASN A 64 12.41 -9.00 -3.24
C ASN A 64 11.11 -8.26 -2.88
N VAL A 65 10.27 -8.04 -3.90
CA VAL A 65 9.02 -7.28 -3.84
C VAL A 65 8.03 -7.88 -2.84
N LYS A 66 7.83 -9.20 -2.90
CA LYS A 66 6.88 -9.92 -2.04
C LYS A 66 7.23 -9.79 -0.56
N GLU A 67 8.51 -9.91 -0.23
CA GLU A 67 8.99 -9.77 1.14
C GLU A 67 8.94 -8.31 1.61
N THR A 68 9.21 -7.36 0.72
CA THR A 68 9.05 -5.92 1.02
C THR A 68 7.60 -5.59 1.35
N GLU A 69 6.65 -6.06 0.55
CA GLU A 69 5.21 -5.88 0.77
C GLU A 69 4.79 -6.41 2.14
N ARG A 70 5.19 -7.65 2.47
CA ARG A 70 4.91 -8.28 3.77
C ARG A 70 5.46 -7.46 4.94
N GLN A 71 6.73 -7.01 4.85
CA GLN A 71 7.34 -6.23 5.92
C GLN A 71 6.70 -4.85 6.07
N LEU A 72 6.36 -4.18 4.97
CA LEU A 72 5.64 -2.90 5.01
C LEU A 72 4.26 -3.05 5.65
N MET A 73 3.53 -4.13 5.34
CA MET A 73 2.24 -4.42 5.98
C MET A 73 2.37 -4.70 7.48
N ASN A 74 3.48 -5.31 7.92
CA ASN A 74 3.74 -5.53 9.35
C ASN A 74 4.16 -4.26 10.09
N ASN A 75 4.92 -3.38 9.42
CA ASN A 75 5.53 -2.20 10.04
C ASN A 75 4.64 -0.96 9.99
N ILE A 76 3.64 -0.93 9.10
CA ILE A 76 2.75 0.21 8.89
C ILE A 76 1.33 -0.20 9.29
N PRO A 77 0.61 0.59 10.12
CA PRO A 77 -0.78 0.29 10.43
C PRO A 77 -1.65 0.30 9.17
N LYS A 78 -2.62 -0.61 9.13
CA LYS A 78 -3.45 -0.94 7.96
C LYS A 78 -4.13 0.28 7.33
N GLU A 79 -4.62 1.19 8.16
CA GLU A 79 -5.28 2.44 7.77
C GLU A 79 -4.36 3.42 7.00
N TYR A 80 -3.05 3.18 7.00
CA TYR A 80 -2.07 3.99 6.28
C TYR A 80 -1.54 3.34 5.01
N TRP A 81 -1.86 2.09 4.68
CA TRP A 81 -1.23 1.38 3.55
C TRP A 81 -1.33 2.11 2.21
N SER A 82 -2.53 2.55 1.83
CA SER A 82 -2.73 3.33 0.60
C SER A 82 -1.98 4.68 0.62
N ARG A 83 -1.95 5.34 1.78
CA ARG A 83 -1.23 6.62 1.95
C ARG A 83 0.28 6.42 1.90
N ALA A 84 0.79 5.39 2.56
CA ALA A 84 2.20 5.01 2.58
C ALA A 84 2.70 4.67 1.18
N HIS A 85 1.93 3.93 0.38
CA HIS A 85 2.25 3.69 -1.03
C HIS A 85 2.51 5.02 -1.76
N HIS A 86 1.56 5.95 -1.73
CA HIS A 86 1.70 7.24 -2.39
C HIS A 86 2.86 8.09 -1.83
N TRP A 87 3.07 8.10 -0.52
CA TRP A 87 4.18 8.80 0.12
C TRP A 87 5.53 8.28 -0.35
N LEU A 88 5.71 6.96 -0.37
CA LEU A 88 6.95 6.31 -0.79
C LEU A 88 7.23 6.54 -2.28
N VAL A 89 6.21 6.44 -3.14
CA VAL A 89 6.33 6.76 -4.57
C VAL A 89 6.73 8.22 -4.77
N TRP A 90 6.03 9.16 -4.13
CA TRP A 90 6.31 10.59 -4.26
C TRP A 90 7.71 10.94 -3.77
N HIS A 91 8.09 10.42 -2.61
CA HIS A 91 9.41 10.63 -2.02
C HIS A 91 10.51 10.06 -2.93
N GLY A 92 10.31 8.85 -3.47
CA GLY A 92 11.23 8.23 -4.40
C GLY A 92 11.38 8.97 -5.73
N ARG A 93 10.38 9.74 -6.15
CA ARG A 93 10.42 10.56 -7.38
C ARG A 93 11.04 11.93 -7.19
N LYS A 94 10.85 12.56 -6.02
CA LYS A 94 11.25 13.95 -5.79
C LYS A 94 12.55 14.11 -5.00
N VAL A 95 12.84 13.17 -4.10
CA VAL A 95 13.93 13.27 -3.13
C VAL A 95 14.87 12.07 -3.24
N CYS A 96 14.37 10.86 -3.02
CA CYS A 96 15.17 9.64 -2.97
C CYS A 96 15.35 8.99 -4.35
N ASN A 97 15.98 9.72 -5.26
CA ASN A 97 16.30 9.25 -6.61
C ASN A 97 17.23 8.03 -6.59
N ALA A 98 17.16 7.21 -7.64
CA ALA A 98 17.94 5.96 -7.71
C ALA A 98 19.46 6.19 -7.68
N ARG A 99 19.96 7.11 -8.51
CA ARG A 99 21.41 7.37 -8.67
C ARG A 99 21.96 8.40 -7.69
N LYS A 100 21.34 9.59 -7.63
CA LYS A 100 21.78 10.71 -6.78
C LYS A 100 20.62 11.20 -5.91
N PRO A 101 20.35 10.54 -4.76
CA PRO A 101 19.32 10.99 -3.85
C PRO A 101 19.70 12.33 -3.23
N LYS A 102 18.71 13.19 -3.00
CA LYS A 102 18.89 14.52 -2.40
C LYS A 102 18.84 14.43 -0.86
N CYS A 103 19.78 13.69 -0.28
CA CYS A 103 19.80 13.39 1.16
C CYS A 103 19.94 14.65 2.02
N GLU A 104 20.63 15.66 1.51
CA GLU A 104 20.89 16.95 2.14
C GLU A 104 19.61 17.75 2.43
N ILE A 105 18.57 17.62 1.60
CA ILE A 105 17.25 18.25 1.82
C ILE A 105 16.20 17.28 2.36
N CYS A 106 16.57 16.01 2.54
CA CYS A 106 15.64 14.97 2.94
C CYS A 106 15.29 15.09 4.42
N LYS A 107 14.03 15.40 4.74
CA LYS A 107 13.56 15.48 6.13
C LYS A 107 13.65 14.15 6.89
N LEU A 108 13.77 13.02 6.18
CA LEU A 108 13.89 11.69 6.77
C LEU A 108 15.35 11.24 6.95
N SER A 109 16.34 12.05 6.54
CA SER A 109 17.76 11.67 6.57
C SER A 109 18.23 11.20 7.95
N HIS A 110 17.81 11.90 9.00
CA HIS A 110 18.13 11.56 10.39
C HIS A 110 17.60 10.18 10.85
N LEU A 111 16.55 9.67 10.22
CA LEU A 111 15.98 8.33 10.48
C LEU A 111 16.38 7.30 9.43
N CYS A 112 17.14 7.69 8.40
CA CYS A 112 17.38 6.86 7.22
C CYS A 112 18.61 5.97 7.43
N ASP A 113 18.40 4.66 7.45
CA ASP A 113 19.49 3.68 7.61
C ASP A 113 20.56 3.77 6.52
N PHE A 114 20.18 4.10 5.29
CA PHE A 114 21.10 4.32 4.17
C PHE A 114 22.08 5.48 4.41
N VAL A 115 21.65 6.54 5.11
CA VAL A 115 22.52 7.69 5.44
C VAL A 115 23.32 7.42 6.71
N ASN A 116 22.70 6.77 7.69
CA ASN A 116 23.28 6.49 8.99
C ASN A 116 24.20 5.26 9.02
N GLY A 117 24.44 4.61 7.88
CA GLY A 117 25.32 3.44 7.77
C GLY A 117 24.81 2.19 8.48
N LYS A 118 23.50 2.07 8.69
CA LYS A 118 22.88 0.95 9.43
C LYS A 118 22.46 -0.23 8.56
N GLN A 119 22.67 -0.18 7.24
CA GLN A 119 22.40 -1.33 6.38
C GLN A 119 23.48 -2.40 6.60
N THR A 120 23.14 -3.42 7.40
CA THR A 120 23.91 -4.65 7.51
C THR A 120 23.90 -5.36 6.17
N ASP A 121 25.07 -5.47 5.55
CA ASP A 121 25.31 -6.29 4.37
C ASP A 121 24.77 -7.72 4.59
N SER A 122 24.02 -8.23 3.62
CA SER A 122 23.55 -9.62 3.57
C SER A 122 23.46 -10.13 2.15
#